data_AF-A0A073B1Y8-F1
#
_entry.id   AF-A0A073B1Y8-F1
#
_cell.length_a   1.000
_cell.length_b   1.000
_cell.length_c   1.000
_cell.angle_alpha   90.00
_cell.angle_beta   90.00
_cell.angle_gamma   90.00
#
_symmetry.space_group_name_H-M   'P 1'
#
loop_
_entity.id
_entity.type
_entity.pdbx_description
1 polymer ?
#
loop_
_entity_poly.entity_id
_entity_poly.type
_entity_poly.pdbx_seq_one_letter_code
_entity_poly.pdbx_strand_id
1 'polypeptide(L)'
;MNLPTSIARLAPDDEWLTTVTTLLREVANDGFTFHLCGKPEPVVLVASYYWDSYVDLLKITGPDQVTAVRAVRRENFNVFQPPSVVWAFGNDAEPTLRALLNLLHPDHPDHPDQPFATPQVMLVPEDVQRPVRLKPPEPGKVGQRERRLRLALSNHTATGSARPQPEVEENVRPTPLQPGRAV
;
A
#
# COMPACT_ATOMS: atom_id res chain seq x y z
N MET A 1 8.07 20.15 -6.69
CA MET A 1 7.98 19.83 -5.25
C MET A 1 9.38 19.74 -4.69
N ASN A 2 9.85 20.77 -3.98
CA ASN A 2 11.11 20.68 -3.24
C ASN A 2 10.86 19.81 -2.02
N LEU A 3 11.55 18.68 -1.93
CA LEU A 3 11.60 17.91 -0.69
C LEU A 3 12.15 18.81 0.41
N PRO A 4 11.67 18.71 1.66
CA PRO A 4 12.35 19.33 2.77
C PRO A 4 13.80 18.86 2.79
N THR A 5 14.74 19.79 2.88
CA THR A 5 16.21 19.54 2.96
C THR A 5 16.58 18.49 4.02
N SER A 6 15.69 18.24 4.99
CA SER A 6 15.80 17.22 6.03
C SER A 6 15.85 15.78 5.51
N ILE A 7 15.27 15.46 4.34
CA ILE A 7 15.34 14.09 3.78
C ILE A 7 16.69 13.84 3.10
N ALA A 8 17.32 14.87 2.52
CA ALA A 8 18.60 14.73 1.82
C ALA A 8 19.75 14.30 2.75
N ARG A 9 19.66 14.59 4.06
CA ARG A 9 20.65 14.16 5.06
C ARG A 9 20.56 12.69 5.45
N LEU A 10 19.55 11.98 4.95
CA LEU A 10 19.36 10.56 5.23
C LEU A 10 20.10 9.70 4.19
N ALA A 11 20.40 10.16 2.98
CA ALA A 11 20.84 9.29 1.89
C ALA A 11 22.25 8.64 2.02
N PRO A 12 22.42 7.35 1.67
CA PRO A 12 23.71 6.69 1.56
C PRO A 12 24.46 6.99 0.23
N ASP A 13 23.74 7.30 -0.88
CA ASP A 13 24.30 7.77 -2.17
C ASP A 13 23.26 8.55 -3.02
N ASP A 14 23.71 9.18 -4.13
CA ASP A 14 22.90 10.05 -5.01
C ASP A 14 21.83 9.31 -5.82
N GLU A 15 22.06 8.04 -6.17
CA GLU A 15 21.12 7.23 -6.95
C GLU A 15 19.93 6.80 -6.08
N TRP A 16 20.19 6.33 -4.86
CA TRP A 16 19.16 6.04 -3.87
C TRP A 16 18.28 7.27 -3.61
N LEU A 17 18.90 8.44 -3.45
CA LEU A 17 18.18 9.69 -3.20
C LEU A 17 17.25 10.03 -4.36
N THR A 18 17.67 9.79 -5.60
CA THR A 18 16.87 10.03 -6.81
C THR A 18 15.66 9.10 -6.89
N THR A 19 15.83 7.80 -6.62
CA THR A 19 14.76 6.81 -6.67
C THR A 19 13.73 7.05 -5.57
N VAL A 20 14.16 7.20 -4.32
CA VAL A 20 13.27 7.47 -3.18
C VAL A 20 12.54 8.81 -3.34
N THR A 21 13.23 9.83 -3.85
CA THR A 21 12.60 11.12 -4.19
C THR A 21 11.49 10.98 -5.22
N THR A 22 11.70 10.15 -6.23
CA THR A 22 10.70 9.89 -7.27
C THR A 22 9.48 9.17 -6.69
N LEU A 23 9.69 8.13 -5.90
CA LEU A 23 8.61 7.38 -5.24
C LEU A 23 7.83 8.25 -4.24
N LEU A 24 8.49 9.11 -3.46
CA LEU A 24 7.81 10.06 -2.58
C LEU A 24 6.97 11.08 -3.34
N ARG A 25 7.42 11.49 -4.54
CA ARG A 25 6.63 12.34 -5.43
C ARG A 25 5.39 11.60 -5.94
N GLU A 26 5.50 10.31 -6.21
CA GLU A 26 4.34 9.47 -6.55
C GLU A 26 3.34 9.35 -5.39
N VAL A 27 3.82 9.13 -4.15
CA VAL A 27 2.98 9.17 -2.95
C VAL A 27 2.25 10.50 -2.82
N ALA A 28 2.94 11.61 -3.05
CA ALA A 28 2.31 12.93 -3.02
C ALA A 28 1.32 13.15 -4.19
N ASN A 29 1.62 12.62 -5.38
CA ASN A 29 0.72 12.64 -6.53
C ASN A 29 -0.54 11.79 -6.33
N ASP A 30 -0.45 10.74 -5.51
CA ASP A 30 -1.58 9.91 -5.08
C ASP A 30 -2.51 10.66 -4.11
N GLY A 31 -2.10 11.83 -3.59
CA GLY A 31 -2.93 12.70 -2.76
C GLY A 31 -2.78 12.48 -1.27
N PHE A 32 -1.64 11.94 -0.81
CA PHE A 32 -1.36 11.80 0.62
C PHE A 32 -1.18 13.16 1.31
N THR A 33 -1.65 13.24 2.55
CA THR A 33 -1.32 14.32 3.50
C THR A 33 -0.03 13.99 4.23
N PHE A 34 0.89 14.93 4.37
CA PHE A 34 2.16 14.75 5.06
C PHE A 34 2.18 15.47 6.41
N HIS A 35 2.69 14.79 7.43
CA HIS A 35 2.92 15.28 8.78
C HIS A 35 4.43 15.24 9.03
N LEU A 36 5.03 16.42 9.23
CA LEU A 36 6.45 16.55 9.55
C LEU A 36 6.58 16.81 11.05
N CYS A 37 7.13 15.85 11.79
CA CYS A 37 7.20 15.87 13.25
C CYS A 37 8.64 16.07 13.75
N GLY A 38 8.79 16.76 14.88
CA GLY A 38 10.07 17.02 15.54
C GLY A 38 10.59 18.46 15.42
N LYS A 39 11.57 18.80 16.25
CA LYS A 39 12.25 20.12 16.34
C LYS A 39 13.76 19.94 16.58
N PRO A 40 14.61 20.88 16.12
CA PRO A 40 14.29 22.05 15.27
C PRO A 40 14.06 21.69 13.79
N GLU A 41 14.54 20.53 13.36
CA GLU A 41 14.28 19.93 12.04
C GLU A 41 13.36 18.70 12.20
N PRO A 42 12.51 18.36 11.22
CA PRO A 42 11.69 17.16 11.28
C PRO A 42 12.56 15.90 11.30
N VAL A 43 12.32 15.04 12.28
CA VAL A 43 12.98 13.73 12.41
C VAL A 43 12.05 12.58 12.02
N VAL A 44 10.75 12.85 11.87
CA VAL A 44 9.76 11.89 11.39
C VAL A 44 8.90 12.53 10.30
N LEU A 45 8.71 11.80 9.21
CA LEU A 45 7.67 12.06 8.24
C LEU A 45 6.60 10.98 8.36
N VAL A 46 5.34 11.39 8.50
CA VAL A 46 4.18 10.50 8.39
C VAL A 46 3.30 10.94 7.23
N ALA A 47 3.09 10.09 6.23
CA ALA A 47 2.10 10.33 5.18
C ALA A 47 0.82 9.54 5.47
N SER A 48 -0.34 10.11 5.18
CA SER A 48 -1.64 9.44 5.34
C SER A 48 -2.55 9.64 4.13
N TYR A 49 -3.24 8.58 3.73
CA TYR A 49 -4.35 8.62 2.79
C TYR A 49 -5.58 7.97 3.41
N TYR A 50 -6.68 8.71 3.48
CA TYR A 50 -7.91 8.25 4.11
C TYR A 50 -8.82 7.58 3.07
N TRP A 51 -9.22 6.36 3.38
CA TRP A 51 -10.35 5.67 2.77
C TRP A 51 -11.56 5.73 3.72
N ASP A 52 -12.69 5.17 3.32
CA ASP A 52 -13.89 5.12 4.16
C ASP A 52 -13.65 4.31 5.44
N SER A 53 -13.15 3.08 5.32
CA SER A 53 -12.91 2.16 6.45
C SER A 53 -11.44 1.99 6.85
N TYR A 54 -10.52 2.59 6.09
CA TYR A 54 -9.08 2.40 6.28
C TYR A 54 -8.28 3.69 6.18
N VAL A 55 -7.04 3.67 6.66
CA VAL A 55 -6.06 4.73 6.41
C VAL A 55 -4.76 4.08 5.99
N ASP A 56 -4.30 4.39 4.77
CA ASP A 56 -2.96 4.01 4.33
C ASP A 56 -1.97 4.99 4.95
N LEU A 57 -0.95 4.47 5.63
CA LEU A 57 0.06 5.27 6.32
C LEU A 57 1.47 4.89 5.85
N LEU A 58 2.35 5.87 5.88
CA LEU A 58 3.79 5.73 5.68
C LEU A 58 4.49 6.48 6.80
N LYS A 59 5.47 5.87 7.47
CA LYS A 59 6.38 6.53 8.40
C LYS A 59 7.81 6.40 7.89
N ILE A 60 8.56 7.50 7.91
CA ILE A 60 9.99 7.56 7.59
C ILE A 60 10.72 8.24 8.75
N THR A 61 11.70 7.57 9.33
CA THR A 61 12.65 8.12 10.32
C THR A 61 14.10 8.08 9.83
N GLY A 62 14.35 7.39 8.71
CA GLY A 62 15.66 7.16 8.12
C GLY A 62 15.55 6.39 6.81
N PRO A 63 16.67 6.15 6.10
CA PRO A 63 16.71 5.44 4.82
C PRO A 63 16.19 4.01 4.89
N ASP A 64 16.60 3.33 5.95
CA ASP A 64 16.27 1.93 6.23
C ASP A 64 15.28 1.83 7.40
N GLN A 65 14.59 2.93 7.67
CA GLN A 65 13.59 3.03 8.72
C GLN A 65 12.31 3.60 8.13
N VAL A 66 11.79 2.86 7.15
CA VAL A 66 10.53 3.14 6.49
C VAL A 66 9.54 2.05 6.84
N THR A 67 8.31 2.43 7.17
CA THR A 67 7.23 1.48 7.44
C THR A 67 5.96 2.00 6.81
N ALA A 68 5.28 1.16 6.04
CA ALA A 68 3.97 1.42 5.50
C ALA A 68 2.95 0.46 6.11
N VAL A 69 1.74 0.95 6.38
CA VAL A 69 0.65 0.13 6.90
C VAL A 69 -0.67 0.53 6.27
N ARG A 70 -1.63 -0.40 6.25
CA ARG A 70 -3.06 -0.07 6.12
C ARG A 70 -3.70 -0.26 7.49
N ALA A 71 -4.09 0.83 8.11
CA ALA A 71 -4.72 0.85 9.42
C ALA A 71 -6.24 0.78 9.29
N VAL A 72 -6.90 0.11 10.24
CA VAL A 72 -8.36 0.14 10.36
C VAL A 72 -8.77 1.52 10.88
N ARG A 73 -9.63 2.22 10.13
CA ARG A 73 -10.12 3.54 10.53
C ARG A 73 -11.21 3.38 11.58
N ARG A 74 -11.10 4.15 12.66
CA ARG A 74 -12.12 4.29 13.71
C ARG A 74 -12.42 5.78 13.91
N GLU A 75 -13.46 6.09 14.68
CA GLU A 75 -13.69 7.45 15.15
C GLU A 75 -12.43 7.97 15.89
N ASN A 76 -12.12 9.26 15.71
CA ASN A 76 -10.95 9.91 16.32
C ASN A 76 -9.60 9.23 15.99
N PHE A 77 -9.47 8.68 14.78
CA PHE A 77 -8.25 8.00 14.33
C PHE A 77 -6.99 8.85 14.50
N ASN A 78 -6.00 8.32 15.24
CA ASN A 78 -4.69 8.95 15.41
C ASN A 78 -3.67 8.36 14.42
N VAL A 79 -3.24 9.16 13.45
CA VAL A 79 -2.24 8.76 12.44
C VAL A 79 -0.87 8.39 13.02
N PHE A 80 -0.57 8.83 14.25
CA PHE A 80 0.70 8.56 14.93
C PHE A 80 0.68 7.30 15.78
N GLN A 81 -0.52 6.82 16.14
CA GLN A 81 -0.72 5.65 16.99
C GLN A 81 -1.95 4.87 16.50
N PRO A 82 -1.90 4.29 15.28
CA PRO A 82 -3.04 3.52 14.79
C PRO A 82 -3.24 2.28 15.68
N PRO A 83 -4.48 1.93 16.07
CA PRO A 83 -4.73 0.87 17.03
C PRO A 83 -4.53 -0.53 16.45
N SER A 84 -4.86 -0.73 15.17
CA SER A 84 -4.75 -2.00 14.48
C SER A 84 -4.58 -1.78 12.97
N VAL A 85 -3.90 -2.72 12.34
CA VAL A 85 -3.61 -2.72 10.90
C VAL A 85 -4.05 -4.03 10.26
N VAL A 86 -4.33 -4.01 8.96
CA VAL A 86 -4.63 -5.22 8.16
C VAL A 86 -3.48 -5.57 7.22
N TRP A 87 -2.53 -4.65 7.07
CA TRP A 87 -1.34 -4.83 6.25
C TRP A 87 -0.19 -3.99 6.81
N ALA A 88 1.03 -4.52 6.76
CA ALA A 88 2.24 -3.82 7.15
C ALA A 88 3.44 -4.30 6.31
N PHE A 89 4.32 -3.38 5.94
CA PHE A 89 5.57 -3.64 5.23
C PHE A 89 6.61 -2.59 5.63
N GLY A 90 7.90 -2.92 5.73
CA GLY A 90 8.90 -1.94 6.14
C GLY A 90 10.35 -2.39 5.99
N ASN A 91 11.23 -1.60 6.62
CA ASN A 91 12.69 -1.57 6.52
C ASN A 91 13.15 -0.59 5.43
N ASP A 92 13.50 -1.06 4.24
CA ASP A 92 14.14 -0.24 3.22
C ASP A 92 13.15 0.70 2.50
N ALA A 93 13.57 1.93 2.21
CA ALA A 93 12.71 2.96 1.64
C ALA A 93 12.07 2.58 0.30
N GLU A 94 12.86 2.16 -0.69
CA GLU A 94 12.36 1.84 -2.03
C GLU A 94 11.31 0.72 -2.02
N PRO A 95 11.58 -0.51 -1.53
CA PRO A 95 10.59 -1.57 -1.57
C PRO A 95 9.36 -1.23 -0.74
N THR A 96 9.51 -0.49 0.37
CA THR A 96 8.37 -0.08 1.20
C THR A 96 7.46 0.91 0.49
N LEU A 97 8.04 1.92 -0.18
CA LEU A 97 7.27 2.88 -0.98
C LEU A 97 6.57 2.19 -2.16
N ARG A 98 7.26 1.28 -2.85
CA ARG A 98 6.67 0.50 -3.94
C ARG A 98 5.52 -0.38 -3.44
N ALA A 99 5.69 -1.05 -2.30
CA ALA A 99 4.65 -1.88 -1.70
C ALA A 99 3.40 -1.06 -1.36
N LEU A 100 3.56 0.14 -0.78
CA LEU A 100 2.47 1.06 -0.51
C LEU A 100 1.77 1.55 -1.80
N LEU A 101 2.53 1.96 -2.80
CA LEU A 101 2.00 2.49 -4.07
C LEU A 101 1.21 1.43 -4.86
N ASN A 102 1.62 0.16 -4.74
CA ASN A 102 0.97 -1.00 -5.36
C ASN A 102 -0.08 -1.67 -4.47
N LEU A 103 -0.31 -1.19 -3.25
CA LEU A 103 -1.32 -1.76 -2.37
C LEU A 103 -2.71 -1.64 -3.00
N LEU A 104 -3.44 -2.76 -3.02
CA LEU A 104 -4.73 -2.90 -3.67
C LEU A 104 -5.77 -1.90 -3.13
N HIS A 105 -6.76 -1.59 -3.97
CA HIS A 105 -7.95 -0.87 -3.53
C HIS A 105 -8.61 -1.62 -2.35
N PRO A 106 -9.13 -0.93 -1.32
CA PRO A 106 -9.86 -1.59 -0.22
C PRO A 106 -11.03 -2.47 -0.67
N ASP A 107 -11.72 -2.10 -1.75
CA ASP A 107 -12.83 -2.92 -2.30
C ASP A 107 -12.35 -4.10 -3.17
N HIS A 108 -11.05 -4.31 -3.33
CA HIS A 108 -10.53 -5.46 -4.08
C HIS A 108 -10.81 -6.76 -3.30
N PRO A 109 -11.25 -7.87 -3.96
CA PRO A 109 -11.54 -9.13 -3.27
C PRO A 109 -10.33 -9.66 -2.47
N ASP A 110 -9.13 -9.53 -3.04
CA ASP A 110 -7.88 -9.95 -2.39
C ASP A 110 -7.23 -8.87 -1.50
N HIS A 111 -7.94 -7.81 -1.11
CA HIS A 111 -7.37 -6.84 -0.18
C HIS A 111 -7.12 -7.51 1.19
N PRO A 112 -6.01 -7.19 1.89
CA PRO A 112 -5.84 -7.63 3.26
C PRO A 112 -6.91 -7.02 4.17
N ASP A 113 -7.63 -7.86 4.91
CA ASP A 113 -8.77 -7.46 5.75
C ASP A 113 -8.67 -7.96 7.19
N GLN A 114 -7.82 -8.94 7.48
CA GLN A 114 -7.65 -9.49 8.83
C GLN A 114 -6.83 -8.54 9.74
N PRO A 115 -7.43 -7.98 10.81
CA PRO A 115 -6.72 -7.05 11.68
C PRO A 115 -5.70 -7.74 12.59
N PHE A 116 -4.57 -7.08 12.79
CA PHE A 116 -3.54 -7.41 13.79
C PHE A 116 -2.99 -6.16 14.47
N ALA A 117 -2.19 -6.37 15.51
CA ALA A 117 -1.61 -5.28 16.30
C ALA A 117 -0.64 -4.44 15.45
N THR A 118 -0.72 -3.12 15.61
CA THR A 118 0.19 -2.20 14.94
C THR A 118 1.65 -2.50 15.30
N PRO A 119 2.56 -2.63 14.32
CA PRO A 119 3.99 -2.76 14.58
C PRO A 119 4.51 -1.57 15.41
N GLN A 120 5.29 -1.84 16.46
CA GLN A 120 5.81 -0.79 17.33
C GLN A 120 6.63 0.28 16.58
N VAL A 121 7.33 -0.12 15.52
CA VAL A 121 8.09 0.77 14.64
C VAL A 121 7.21 1.80 13.93
N MET A 122 5.90 1.58 13.80
CA MET A 122 4.95 2.53 13.21
C MET A 122 4.53 3.63 14.20
N LEU A 123 4.66 3.40 15.51
CA LEU A 123 4.24 4.37 16.52
C LEU A 123 5.19 5.57 16.52
N VAL A 124 4.64 6.78 16.66
CA VAL A 124 5.41 8.00 16.89
C VAL A 124 5.26 8.39 18.36
N PRO A 125 6.36 8.45 19.14
CA PRO A 125 6.33 8.91 20.53
C PRO A 125 5.71 10.30 20.67
N GLU A 126 4.94 10.56 21.73
CA GLU A 126 4.17 11.80 21.91
C GLU A 126 5.04 13.06 21.96
N ASP A 127 6.23 12.95 22.54
CA ASP A 127 7.24 14.00 22.60
C ASP A 127 7.79 14.36 21.20
N VAL A 128 7.89 13.37 20.31
CA VAL A 128 8.32 13.55 18.92
C VAL A 128 7.18 14.07 18.04
N GLN A 129 5.93 13.75 18.37
CA GLN A 129 4.77 14.24 17.62
C GLN A 129 4.72 15.76 17.58
N ARG A 130 5.27 16.48 18.56
CA ARG A 130 5.13 17.94 18.63
C ARG A 130 6.46 18.66 18.40
N PRO A 131 6.51 19.66 17.51
CA PRO A 131 5.42 20.19 16.69
C PRO A 131 5.13 19.26 15.50
N VAL A 132 3.91 19.36 14.97
CA VAL A 132 3.56 18.83 13.64
C VAL A 132 3.44 19.99 12.67
N ARG A 133 4.09 19.89 11.52
CA ARG A 133 3.71 20.68 10.33
C ARG A 133 2.92 19.80 9.38
N LEU A 134 1.68 20.21 9.12
CA LEU A 134 0.80 19.54 8.17
C LEU A 134 1.00 20.12 6.77
N LYS A 135 1.14 19.24 5.78
CA LYS A 135 1.12 19.59 4.37
C LYS A 135 0.00 18.78 3.70
N PRO A 136 -1.18 19.39 3.47
CA PRO A 136 -2.27 18.73 2.76
C PRO A 136 -1.88 18.42 1.31
N PRO A 137 -2.58 17.49 0.65
CA PRO A 137 -2.40 17.25 -0.77
C PRO A 137 -2.71 18.52 -1.58
N GLU A 138 -2.05 18.66 -2.72
CA GLU A 138 -2.43 19.68 -3.70
C GLU A 138 -3.88 19.42 -4.15
N PRO A 139 -4.72 20.45 -4.32
CA PRO A 139 -6.16 20.26 -4.62
C PRO A 139 -6.44 19.33 -5.81
N GLY A 140 -5.65 19.41 -6.90
CA GLY A 140 -5.80 18.54 -8.07
C GLY A 140 -5.33 17.08 -7.86
N LYS A 141 -4.70 16.78 -6.72
CA LYS A 141 -4.22 15.45 -6.34
C LYS A 141 -5.16 14.71 -5.39
N VAL A 142 -6.14 15.40 -4.82
CA VAL A 142 -7.17 14.78 -3.99
C VAL A 142 -7.91 13.69 -4.78
N GLY A 143 -8.00 12.49 -4.19
CA GLY A 143 -8.66 11.32 -4.78
C GLY A 143 -7.94 10.71 -5.98
N GLN A 144 -6.70 11.11 -6.31
CA GLN A 144 -5.97 10.52 -7.44
C GLN A 144 -5.69 9.03 -7.22
N ARG A 145 -5.28 8.65 -6.02
CA ARG A 145 -5.07 7.24 -5.66
C ARG A 145 -6.34 6.43 -5.83
N GLU A 146 -7.47 6.90 -5.31
CA GLU A 146 -8.78 6.25 -5.47
C GLU A 146 -9.14 6.07 -6.95
N ARG A 147 -9.02 7.12 -7.77
CA ARG A 147 -9.27 7.01 -9.23
C ARG A 147 -8.37 5.98 -9.89
N ARG A 148 -7.07 6.04 -9.64
CA ARG A 148 -6.06 5.12 -10.21
C ARG A 148 -6.36 3.67 -9.84
N LEU A 149 -6.58 3.40 -8.55
CA LEU A 149 -6.83 2.05 -8.04
C LEU A 149 -8.21 1.51 -8.43
N ARG A 150 -9.23 2.37 -8.56
CA ARG A 150 -10.55 1.98 -9.07
C ARG A 150 -10.48 1.57 -10.55
N LEU A 151 -9.71 2.27 -11.37
CA LEU A 151 -9.49 1.86 -12.77
C LEU A 151 -8.78 0.50 -12.85
N ALA A 152 -7.79 0.26 -12.00
CA ALA A 152 -7.10 -1.03 -11.93
C ALA A 152 -8.06 -2.17 -11.50
N LEU A 153 -8.93 -1.92 -10.52
CA LEU A 153 -9.96 -2.86 -10.09
C LEU A 153 -10.92 -3.22 -11.23
N SER A 154 -11.40 -2.24 -12.00
CA SER A 154 -12.27 -2.49 -13.16
C SER A 154 -11.60 -3.38 -14.21
N ASN A 155 -10.32 -3.13 -14.51
CA ASN A 155 -9.57 -3.94 -15.48
C ASN A 155 -9.37 -5.39 -15.01
N HIS A 156 -9.19 -5.61 -13.71
CA HIS A 156 -9.12 -6.94 -13.11
C HIS A 156 -10.44 -7.70 -13.30
N THR A 157 -11.59 -7.06 -13.00
CA THR A 157 -12.91 -7.68 -13.19
C THR A 157 -13.21 -8.01 -14.65
N ALA A 158 -12.77 -7.18 -15.60
CA ALA A 158 -12.94 -7.43 -17.03
C ALA A 158 -12.11 -8.63 -17.52
N THR A 159 -10.90 -8.80 -16.97
CA THR A 159 -9.98 -9.89 -17.36
C THR A 159 -10.36 -11.22 -16.72
N GLY A 160 -10.91 -11.22 -15.50
CA GLY A 160 -11.44 -12.41 -14.82
C GLY A 160 -12.71 -13.01 -15.43
N SER A 161 -13.37 -12.30 -16.36
CA SER A 161 -14.58 -12.79 -17.05
C SER A 161 -14.29 -13.63 -18.30
N ALA A 162 -13.04 -13.73 -18.75
CA ALA A 162 -12.63 -14.58 -19.87
C ALA A 162 -12.12 -15.94 -19.36
N ARG A 163 -13.01 -16.76 -18.79
CA ARG A 163 -12.71 -18.19 -18.61
C ARG A 163 -12.89 -18.87 -19.98
N PRO A 164 -11.85 -19.49 -20.59
CA PRO A 164 -12.09 -20.39 -21.72
C PRO A 164 -12.97 -21.54 -21.22
N GLN A 165 -14.09 -21.77 -21.90
CA GLN A 165 -14.88 -22.99 -21.69
C GLN A 165 -13.97 -24.18 -22.03
N PRO A 166 -13.93 -25.26 -21.21
CA PRO A 166 -13.29 -26.48 -21.65
C PRO A 166 -14.08 -26.98 -22.86
N GLU A 167 -13.42 -27.08 -24.02
CA GLU A 167 -13.93 -27.85 -25.15
C GLU A 167 -14.27 -29.24 -24.63
N VAL A 168 -15.55 -29.59 -24.76
CA VAL A 168 -16.04 -30.92 -24.46
C VAL A 168 -15.46 -31.83 -25.54
N GLU A 169 -14.37 -32.54 -25.22
CA GLU A 169 -13.80 -33.54 -26.11
C GLU A 169 -14.78 -34.71 -26.20
N GLU A 170 -15.52 -34.72 -27.30
CA GLU A 170 -16.49 -35.73 -27.67
C GLU A 170 -15.75 -37.03 -28.05
N ASN A 171 -16.25 -38.14 -27.49
CA ASN A 171 -16.29 -39.47 -28.13
C ASN A 171 -15.03 -40.37 -28.09
N VAL A 172 -14.99 -41.28 -27.11
CA VAL A 172 -14.53 -42.66 -27.35
C VAL A 172 -15.50 -43.63 -26.68
N ARG A 173 -16.31 -44.32 -27.49
CA ARG A 173 -17.17 -45.43 -27.06
C ARG A 173 -16.30 -46.64 -26.66
N PRO A 174 -16.59 -47.35 -25.55
CA PRO A 174 -15.98 -48.63 -25.29
C PRO A 174 -16.69 -49.74 -26.08
N THR A 175 -15.93 -50.52 -26.82
CA THR A 175 -16.34 -51.77 -27.49
C THR A 175 -16.76 -52.82 -26.44
N PRO A 176 -17.85 -53.59 -26.64
CA PRO A 176 -18.24 -54.61 -25.69
C PRO A 176 -17.38 -55.88 -25.83
N LEU A 177 -16.88 -56.38 -24.70
CA LEU A 177 -16.26 -57.69 -24.56
C LEU A 177 -17.30 -58.80 -24.79
N GLN A 178 -17.05 -59.70 -25.75
CA GLN A 178 -17.81 -60.96 -25.87
C GLN A 178 -17.31 -62.00 -24.84
N PRO A 179 -18.20 -62.84 -24.29
CA PRO A 179 -17.85 -63.91 -23.37
C PRO A 179 -17.29 -65.12 -24.13
N GLY A 180 -16.37 -65.83 -23.47
CA GLY A 180 -15.58 -66.91 -24.06
C GLY A 180 -16.35 -68.15 -24.49
N ARG A 181 -15.63 -69.04 -25.17
CA ARG A 181 -16.05 -70.42 -25.40
C ARG A 181 -14.85 -71.35 -25.26
N ALA A 182 -14.93 -72.22 -24.26
CA ALA A 182 -14.16 -73.45 -24.17
C ALA A 182 -14.55 -74.38 -25.34
N VAL A 183 -13.57 -75.05 -25.96
CA VAL A 183 -13.25 -76.49 -25.85
C VAL A 183 -11.80 -76.67 -26.31
#